data_AF-A0A356P7V9-F1
#
_entry.id   AF-A0A356P7V9-F1
#
_cell.length_a   1.000
_cell.length_b   1.000
_cell.length_c   1.000
_cell.angle_alpha   90.00
_cell.angle_beta   90.00
_cell.angle_gamma   90.00
#
_symmetry.space_group_name_H-M   'P 1'
#
loop_
_entity.id
_entity.type
_entity.pdbx_description
1 polymer ?
#
loop_
_entity_poly.entity_id
_entity_poly.type
_entity_poly.pdbx_seq_one_letter_code
_entity_poly.pdbx_strand_id
1 'polypeptide(L)' 'HAIDAKVVNGPGMKGFYSKSALTNGKPVNDANVAELMKMGSTTMPSNPALSEQDLAHLNSYLKILK' A
#
# COMPACT_ATOMS: atom_id res chain seq x y z
N HIS A 1 -7.67 -5.96 0.08
CA HIS A 1 -7.54 -5.84 -1.40
C HIS A 1 -7.40 -7.23 -1.98
N ALA A 2 -7.58 -7.40 -3.29
CA ALA A 2 -7.33 -8.69 -3.93
C ALA A 2 -5.82 -8.97 -4.01
N ILE A 3 -5.41 -10.24 -3.81
CA ILE A 3 -4.01 -10.68 -3.96
C ILE A 3 -3.59 -10.75 -5.43
N ASP A 4 -4.56 -10.81 -6.34
CA ASP A 4 -4.37 -10.70 -7.78
C ASP A 4 -4.47 -9.24 -8.26
N ALA A 5 -4.20 -9.00 -9.55
CA ALA A 5 -4.17 -7.64 -10.12
C ALA A 5 -5.55 -6.97 -10.19
N LYS A 6 -6.63 -7.65 -9.79
CA LYS A 6 -8.00 -7.13 -9.87
C LYS A 6 -8.20 -5.97 -8.89
N VAL A 7 -8.72 -4.87 -9.44
CA VAL A 7 -9.18 -3.72 -8.67
C VAL A 7 -10.56 -4.05 -8.12
N VAL A 8 -10.65 -4.26 -6.80
CA VAL A 8 -11.93 -4.54 -6.11
C VAL A 8 -12.30 -3.37 -5.19
N ASN A 9 -11.41 -3.00 -4.26
CA ASN A 9 -11.58 -1.87 -3.33
C ASN A 9 -10.26 -1.10 -3.16
N GLY A 10 -9.50 -0.96 -4.25
CA GLY A 10 -8.13 -0.43 -4.25
C GLY A 10 -7.26 -1.11 -5.30
N PRO A 11 -6.04 -0.61 -5.56
CA PRO A 11 -5.11 -1.24 -6.48
C PRO A 11 -4.84 -2.70 -6.05
N GLY A 12 -4.74 -3.59 -7.03
CA GLY A 12 -4.30 -4.97 -6.77
C GLY A 12 -2.96 -4.97 -6.02
N MET A 13 -2.78 -5.90 -5.08
CA MET A 13 -1.53 -6.00 -4.31
C MET A 13 -0.37 -6.50 -5.17
N LYS A 14 -0.67 -7.21 -6.27
CA LYS A 14 0.30 -7.71 -7.24
C LYS A 14 0.90 -6.58 -8.08
N GLY A 15 2.23 -6.47 -8.10
CA GLY A 15 2.96 -5.44 -8.83
C GLY A 15 2.79 -4.04 -8.24
N PHE A 16 2.36 -3.92 -6.98
CA PHE A 16 2.07 -2.64 -6.34
C PHE A 16 3.31 -1.73 -6.31
N TYR A 17 4.47 -2.27 -5.94
CA TYR A 17 5.76 -1.56 -5.94
C TYR A 17 6.31 -1.25 -7.34
N SER A 18 5.78 -1.88 -8.38
CA SER A 18 6.16 -1.59 -9.77
C SER A 18 5.40 -0.39 -10.35
N LYS A 19 4.43 0.15 -9.63
CA LYS A 19 3.70 1.35 -10.06
C LYS A 19 4.58 2.59 -9.87
N SER A 20 4.45 3.53 -10.80
CA SER A 20 5.20 4.79 -10.74
C SER A 20 4.71 5.70 -9.61
N ALA A 21 3.41 5.70 -9.32
CA ALA A 21 2.81 6.57 -8.30
C ALA A 21 1.68 5.88 -7.52
N LEU A 22 1.51 6.33 -6.28
CA LEU A 22 0.39 6.05 -5.39
C LEU A 22 -0.85 6.85 -5.82
N THR A 23 -2.00 6.54 -5.23
CA THR A 23 -3.28 7.23 -5.51
C THR A 23 -3.26 8.72 -5.14
N ASN A 24 -2.34 9.15 -4.29
CA ASN A 24 -2.11 10.54 -3.92
C ASN A 24 -1.05 11.26 -4.80
N GLY A 25 -0.60 10.62 -5.88
CA GLY A 25 0.41 11.17 -6.80
C GLY A 25 1.85 11.10 -6.30
N LYS A 26 2.10 10.65 -5.05
CA LYS A 26 3.46 10.42 -4.54
C LYS A 26 4.09 9.18 -5.18
N PRO A 27 5.41 9.12 -5.36
CA PRO A 27 6.07 7.92 -5.88
C PRO A 27 5.90 6.73 -4.93
N VAL A 28 5.82 5.52 -5.49
CA VAL A 28 5.72 4.29 -4.68
C VAL A 28 7.07 3.97 -4.07
N ASN A 29 7.22 4.24 -2.77
CA ASN A 29 8.37 3.86 -1.97
C ASN A 29 7.92 3.52 -0.53
N ASP A 30 8.78 2.87 0.25
CA ASP A 30 8.43 2.38 1.57
C ASP A 30 7.90 3.47 2.52
N ALA A 31 8.49 4.67 2.48
CA ALA A 31 8.08 5.79 3.31
C ALA A 31 6.68 6.30 2.94
N ASN A 32 6.40 6.51 1.66
CA ASN A 32 5.12 7.01 1.18
C ASN A 32 4.01 5.96 1.32
N VAL A 33 4.33 4.67 1.15
CA VAL A 33 3.38 3.57 1.37
C VAL A 33 3.02 3.47 2.85
N ALA A 34 4.00 3.55 3.75
CA ALA A 34 3.75 3.56 5.19
C ALA A 34 2.93 4.79 5.62
N GLU A 35 3.22 5.96 5.05
CA GLU A 35 2.47 7.19 5.31
C GLU A 35 1.01 7.06 4.83
N LEU A 36 0.79 6.51 3.63
CA LEU A 36 -0.55 6.24 3.09
C LEU A 36 -1.32 5.22 3.95
N MET A 37 -0.64 4.21 4.50
CA MET A 37 -1.24 3.24 5.41
C MET A 37 -1.67 3.85 6.74
N LYS A 38 -0.87 4.77 7.29
CA LYS A 38 -1.20 5.47 8.54
C LYS A 38 -2.30 6.52 8.34
N MET A 39 -2.15 7.39 7.35
CA MET A 39 -3.06 8.51 7.11
C MET A 39 -4.33 8.11 6.38
N GLY A 40 -4.33 6.98 5.68
CA GLY A 40 -5.39 6.64 4.76
C GLY A 40 -5.43 7.57 3.54
N SER A 41 -6.45 7.40 2.71
CA SER A 41 -6.81 8.30 1.62
C SER A 41 -8.34 8.36 1.50
N THR A 42 -8.87 9.16 0.59
CA THR A 42 -10.32 9.26 0.34
C THR A 42 -11.02 7.92 0.17
N THR A 43 -10.32 6.90 -0.35
CA THR A 43 -10.85 5.55 -0.60
C THR A 43 -10.21 4.47 0.29
N MET A 44 -9.29 4.85 1.17
CA MET A 44 -8.58 3.93 2.06
C MET A 44 -8.69 4.44 3.50
N PRO A 45 -9.32 3.71 4.42
CA PRO A 45 -9.41 4.15 5.81
C PRO A 45 -8.01 4.29 6.42
N SER A 46 -7.84 5.32 7.25
CA SER A 46 -6.64 5.46 8.06
C SER A 46 -6.59 4.34 9.10
N ASN A 47 -5.39 3.80 9.35
CA ASN A 47 -5.20 2.86 10.43
C ASN A 47 -4.02 3.31 11.30
N PRO A 48 -4.26 4.24 12.25
CA PRO A 48 -3.22 4.77 13.12
C PRO A 48 -2.70 3.74 14.13
N ALA A 49 -3.36 2.59 14.28
CA ALA A 49 -2.97 1.52 15.19
C ALA A 49 -1.89 0.58 14.61
N LEU A 50 -1.47 0.80 13.36
CA LEU A 50 -0.38 0.05 12.74
C LEU A 50 0.96 0.40 13.39
N SER A 51 1.58 -0.58 14.04
CA SER A 51 2.94 -0.45 14.55
C SER A 51 3.96 -0.45 13.41
N GLU A 52 5.16 0.06 13.66
CA GLU A 52 6.24 0.08 12.65
C GLU A 52 6.61 -1.33 12.16
N GLN A 53 6.49 -2.34 13.03
CA GLN A 53 6.70 -3.74 12.66
C GLN A 53 5.64 -4.26 11.68
N ASP A 54 4.36 -3.92 11.89
CA ASP A 54 3.27 -4.32 11.00
C ASP A 54 3.44 -3.68 9.61
N LEU A 55 3.87 -2.42 9.57
CA LEU A 55 4.14 -1.71 8.32
C LEU A 55 5.31 -2.34 7.55
N ALA A 56 6.38 -2.74 8.26
CA ALA A 56 7.50 -3.44 7.64
C ALA A 56 7.08 -4.81 7.07
N HIS A 57 6.25 -5.56 7.79
CA HIS A 57 5.69 -6.82 7.32
C HIS A 57 4.77 -6.63 6.10
N LEU A 58 3.90 -5.62 6.12
CA LEU A 58 3.01 -5.29 4.99
C LEU A 58 3.80 -4.86 3.75
N ASN A 59 4.80 -3.99 3.90
CA ASN A 59 5.68 -3.59 2.80
C ASN A 59 6.43 -4.79 2.21
N SER A 60 6.94 -5.69 3.07
CA SER A 60 7.61 -6.91 2.63
C SER A 60 6.67 -7.83 1.85
N TYR A 61 5.44 -8.00 2.34
CA TYR A 61 4.42 -8.79 1.65
C TYR A 61 4.07 -8.21 0.27
N LEU A 62 3.89 -6.88 0.18
CA LEU A 62 3.63 -6.18 -1.08
C LEU A 62 4.80 -6.25 -2.07
N LYS A 63 6.04 -6.36 -1.59
CA LYS A 63 7.22 -6.55 -2.45
C LYS A 63 7.34 -7.97 -3.01
N ILE A 64 6.86 -8.97 -2.27
CA ILE A 64 6.85 -10.38 -2.69
C ILE A 64 5.79 -10.62 -3.76
N LEU A 65 4.66 -9.92 -3.66
CA LEU A 65 3.59 -9.95 -4.65
C LEU A 65 3.99 -9.15 -5.92
N LYS A 66 4.88 -9.73 -6.72
CA LYS A 66 5.25 -9.22 -8.05
C LYS A 66 4.19 -9.54 -9.09
#